data_AF-A0A972M6Q6-F1
#
_entry.id   AF-A0A972M6Q6-F1
#
_cell.length_a   1.000
_cell.length_b   1.000
_cell.length_c   1.000
_cell.angle_alpha   90.00
_cell.angle_beta   90.00
_cell.angle_gamma   90.00
#
_symmetry.space_group_name_H-M   'P 1'
#
loop_
_entity.id
_entity.type
_entity.pdbx_description
1 polymer ?
#
loop_
_entity_poly.entity_id
_entity_poly.type
_entity_poly.pdbx_seq_one_letter_code
_entity_poly.pdbx_strand_id
1 'polypeptide(L)'
;MEHYKEKLENLILEKGQTKKLQDGEFLIVGTLLVEGGSLVIENAKLIFTEGSGILVHDGTFEATNSTFEPHYYNAGWVNVSLVGNIKGFIRNCSFEAGKGREDTIFAELGFFEEKKENTYGGCLFIFNSNPSVFDVSNCSFKNSEADFGGGAYVDGRVRVINCNFFNCKANWDGGGLSVGRGVEVIKCKFEHCKAPNRIGGGLVADKRNLIRDCLFSNCRANGGGGAYLWEENRLENCAFATCHADVGGGLKASEKNEIVNCHFANCYSKDWGGCVYLWEGNSLEGCQFENCISETGGGAIYCHRHNHLGKNRYKNCKPKNVQGKCKVPCFITTATLKALGGNETVDDCYELNLFRQYRDNYLLSTPEGYQLVEEYYRISPFIVEKINAQPNREEIYNLLWEKYLKPCLREIEKGNFERVKEIYIQMVEYLKKLYL
;
A
#
# COMPACT_ATOMS: atom_id res chain seq x y z
N MET A 1 -35.56 -25.27 20.92
CA MET A 1 -34.39 -26.12 20.66
C MET A 1 -33.77 -25.57 19.39
N GLU A 2 -32.54 -25.11 19.42
CA GLU A 2 -31.83 -24.75 18.19
C GLU A 2 -31.69 -26.01 17.33
N HIS A 3 -32.20 -25.98 16.10
CA HIS A 3 -32.15 -27.11 15.18
C HIS A 3 -30.96 -26.97 14.23
N TYR A 4 -29.78 -27.33 14.74
CA TYR A 4 -28.60 -27.56 13.90
C TYR A 4 -28.80 -28.83 13.08
N LYS A 5 -28.30 -28.83 11.84
CA LYS A 5 -28.26 -30.04 10.99
C LYS A 5 -27.33 -31.09 11.57
N GLU A 6 -26.18 -30.65 12.07
CA GLU A 6 -25.18 -31.50 12.72
C GLU A 6 -24.37 -30.65 13.72
N LYS A 7 -23.99 -31.27 14.85
CA LYS A 7 -22.99 -30.74 15.78
C LYS A 7 -21.68 -31.47 15.54
N LEU A 8 -20.62 -30.73 15.25
CA LEU A 8 -19.28 -31.26 14.99
C LEU A 8 -18.38 -30.92 16.18
N GLU A 9 -17.92 -31.95 16.88
CA GLU A 9 -17.04 -31.80 18.03
C GLU A 9 -15.66 -32.38 17.71
N ASN A 10 -14.61 -31.54 17.74
CA ASN A 10 -13.21 -31.94 17.55
C ASN A 10 -12.95 -32.93 16.39
N LEU A 11 -13.62 -32.72 15.26
CA LEU A 11 -13.47 -33.57 14.08
C LEU A 11 -12.03 -33.51 13.55
N ILE A 12 -11.46 -34.68 13.24
CA ILE A 12 -10.17 -34.81 12.57
C ILE A 12 -10.39 -35.47 11.21
N LEU A 13 -9.84 -34.87 10.15
CA LEU A 13 -9.87 -35.39 8.79
C LEU A 13 -8.44 -35.66 8.31
N GLU A 14 -8.08 -36.93 8.21
CA GLU A 14 -6.78 -37.38 7.73
C GLU A 14 -6.74 -37.49 6.20
N LYS A 15 -5.55 -37.75 5.67
CA LYS A 15 -5.30 -37.94 4.24
C LYS A 15 -6.26 -38.96 3.61
N GLY A 16 -6.93 -38.54 2.54
CA GLY A 16 -7.91 -39.36 1.81
C GLY A 16 -9.34 -39.29 2.38
N GLN A 17 -9.53 -38.69 3.55
CA GLN A 17 -10.86 -38.42 4.09
C GLN A 17 -11.41 -37.11 3.53
N THR A 18 -12.73 -37.08 3.31
CA THR A 18 -13.45 -35.88 2.89
C THR A 18 -14.70 -35.71 3.74
N LYS A 19 -14.88 -34.52 4.31
CA LYS A 19 -16.17 -34.11 4.92
C LYS A 19 -16.79 -33.02 4.06
N LYS A 20 -18.04 -33.22 3.69
CA LYS A 20 -18.87 -32.21 3.02
C LYS A 20 -19.90 -31.66 4.00
N LEU A 21 -19.88 -30.35 4.22
CA LEU A 21 -20.89 -29.60 4.99
C LEU A 21 -21.71 -28.80 3.98
N GLN A 22 -22.93 -29.25 3.72
CA GLN A 22 -23.77 -28.68 2.67
C GLN A 22 -25.19 -28.42 3.14
N ASP A 23 -25.80 -27.32 2.69
CA ASP A 23 -27.22 -26.98 2.85
C ASP A 23 -27.73 -27.15 4.29
N GLY A 24 -27.32 -26.26 5.20
CA GLY A 24 -27.77 -26.27 6.58
C GLY A 24 -26.88 -25.49 7.56
N GLU A 25 -27.27 -25.52 8.83
CA GLU A 25 -26.54 -24.92 9.94
C GLU A 25 -25.77 -25.98 10.73
N PHE A 26 -24.50 -25.70 11.02
CA PHE A 26 -23.58 -26.62 11.69
C PHE A 26 -23.00 -25.96 12.94
N LEU A 27 -23.18 -26.58 14.11
CA LEU A 27 -22.56 -26.11 15.35
C LEU A 27 -21.16 -26.72 15.46
N ILE A 28 -20.14 -25.88 15.57
CA ILE A 28 -18.74 -26.26 15.70
C ILE A 28 -18.30 -26.07 17.15
N VAL A 29 -17.85 -27.16 17.77
CA VAL A 29 -17.30 -27.16 19.13
C VAL A 29 -15.86 -27.70 19.10
N GLY A 30 -14.93 -26.84 19.48
CA GLY A 30 -13.50 -27.12 19.41
C GLY A 30 -12.91 -26.88 18.01
N THR A 31 -11.75 -27.47 17.75
CA THR A 31 -11.06 -27.29 16.45
C THR A 31 -11.43 -28.41 15.49
N LEU A 32 -11.93 -28.06 14.30
CA LEU A 32 -11.97 -28.99 13.17
C LEU A 32 -10.57 -29.04 12.54
N LEU A 33 -9.91 -30.18 12.64
CA LEU A 33 -8.54 -30.37 12.16
C LEU A 33 -8.56 -31.17 10.85
N VAL A 34 -7.85 -30.68 9.84
CA VAL A 34 -7.72 -31.33 8.53
C VAL A 34 -6.23 -31.51 8.23
N GLU A 35 -5.74 -32.74 8.32
CA GLU A 35 -4.34 -33.12 8.09
C GLU A 35 -4.22 -33.92 6.79
N GLY A 36 -3.93 -33.23 5.68
CA GLY A 36 -3.90 -33.84 4.35
C GLY A 36 -5.26 -34.28 3.79
N GLY A 37 -6.34 -34.18 4.58
CA GLY A 37 -7.72 -34.46 4.18
C GLY A 37 -8.36 -33.34 3.35
N SER A 38 -9.67 -33.42 3.18
CA SER A 38 -10.47 -32.42 2.45
C SER A 38 -11.72 -31.99 3.22
N LEU A 39 -11.91 -30.68 3.36
CA LEU A 39 -13.12 -30.09 3.92
C LEU A 39 -13.79 -29.22 2.86
N VAL A 40 -15.03 -29.58 2.51
CA VAL A 40 -15.83 -28.89 1.50
C VAL A 40 -17.07 -28.32 2.17
N ILE A 41 -17.28 -27.01 2.05
CA ILE A 41 -18.36 -26.26 2.67
C ILE A 41 -19.13 -25.54 1.55
N GLU A 42 -20.44 -25.79 1.45
CA GLU A 42 -21.27 -25.30 0.35
C GLU A 42 -22.67 -24.90 0.84
N ASN A 43 -23.06 -23.64 0.63
CA ASN A 43 -24.38 -23.13 1.04
C ASN A 43 -24.70 -23.43 2.52
N ALA A 44 -23.68 -23.38 3.36
CA ALA A 44 -23.75 -23.77 4.76
C ALA A 44 -23.44 -22.59 5.69
N LYS A 45 -24.06 -22.63 6.87
CA LYS A 45 -23.80 -21.69 7.96
C LYS A 45 -23.07 -22.44 9.08
N LEU A 46 -21.87 -22.02 9.39
CA LEU A 46 -21.07 -22.57 10.48
C LEU A 46 -21.11 -21.62 11.68
N ILE A 47 -21.54 -22.17 12.81
CA ILE A 47 -21.74 -21.46 14.06
C ILE A 47 -20.70 -21.98 15.06
N PHE A 48 -19.81 -21.13 15.54
CA PHE A 48 -18.65 -21.53 16.35
C PHE A 48 -18.86 -21.20 17.82
N THR A 49 -18.64 -22.15 18.72
CA THR A 49 -18.53 -21.83 20.16
C THR A 49 -17.22 -21.10 20.47
N GLU A 50 -17.13 -20.49 21.65
CA GLU A 50 -15.91 -19.81 22.10
C GLU A 50 -14.69 -20.73 21.98
N GLY A 51 -13.56 -20.20 21.49
CA GLY A 51 -12.33 -20.98 21.28
C GLY A 51 -12.38 -22.02 20.15
N SER A 52 -13.48 -22.11 19.39
CA SER A 52 -13.61 -23.05 18.28
C SER A 52 -13.05 -22.46 16.97
N GLY A 53 -12.68 -23.33 16.02
CA GLY A 53 -12.16 -22.88 14.73
C GLY A 53 -11.86 -24.02 13.77
N ILE A 54 -11.23 -23.70 12.65
CA ILE A 54 -10.79 -24.68 11.64
C ILE A 54 -9.28 -24.54 11.47
N LEU A 55 -8.59 -25.67 11.41
CA LEU A 55 -7.16 -25.73 11.07
C LEU A 55 -6.97 -26.76 9.96
N VAL A 56 -6.43 -26.32 8.83
CA VAL A 56 -6.09 -27.17 7.69
C VAL A 56 -4.58 -27.11 7.47
N HIS A 57 -3.94 -28.27 7.50
CA HIS A 57 -2.52 -28.46 7.27
C HIS A 57 -2.31 -29.42 6.09
N ASP A 58 -1.63 -28.96 5.04
CA ASP A 58 -1.35 -29.72 3.81
C ASP A 58 -2.58 -30.36 3.12
N GLY A 59 -3.77 -29.79 3.34
CA GLY A 59 -5.05 -30.33 2.90
C GLY A 59 -5.76 -29.52 1.80
N THR A 60 -7.00 -29.91 1.53
CA THR A 60 -7.91 -29.20 0.63
C THR A 60 -8.99 -28.49 1.45
N PHE A 61 -9.19 -27.20 1.18
CA PHE A 61 -10.26 -26.41 1.77
C PHE A 61 -11.04 -25.69 0.66
N GLU A 62 -12.31 -26.03 0.53
CA GLU A 62 -13.23 -25.39 -0.41
C GLU A 62 -14.43 -24.84 0.35
N ALA A 63 -14.67 -23.54 0.23
CA ALA A 63 -15.82 -22.90 0.84
C ALA A 63 -16.57 -22.04 -0.19
N THR A 64 -17.88 -22.23 -0.30
CA THR A 64 -18.74 -21.49 -1.23
C THR A 64 -20.06 -21.07 -0.60
N ASN A 65 -20.46 -19.83 -0.84
CA ASN A 65 -21.79 -19.30 -0.44
C ASN A 65 -22.12 -19.56 1.04
N SER A 66 -21.13 -19.40 1.91
CA SER A 66 -21.19 -19.86 3.29
C SER A 66 -20.89 -18.77 4.31
N THR A 67 -21.47 -18.91 5.50
CA THR A 67 -21.24 -17.98 6.60
C THR A 67 -20.50 -18.65 7.76
N PHE A 68 -19.65 -17.88 8.42
CA PHE A 68 -18.82 -18.29 9.56
C PHE A 68 -19.01 -17.24 10.66
N GLU A 69 -19.73 -17.60 11.73
CA GLU A 69 -20.10 -16.67 12.79
C GLU A 69 -20.03 -17.34 14.17
N PRO A 70 -19.81 -16.58 15.26
CA PRO A 70 -19.84 -17.15 16.60
C PRO A 70 -21.27 -17.47 17.04
N HIS A 71 -21.43 -18.44 17.94
CA HIS A 71 -22.72 -18.78 18.58
C HIS A 71 -23.28 -17.61 19.40
N TYR A 72 -22.39 -16.84 20.04
CA TYR A 72 -22.72 -15.58 20.70
C TYR A 72 -21.81 -14.46 20.22
N TYR A 73 -22.37 -13.29 19.89
CA TYR A 73 -21.63 -12.16 19.34
C TYR A 73 -20.41 -11.74 20.18
N ASN A 74 -20.51 -11.84 21.51
CA ASN A 74 -19.43 -11.43 22.43
C ASN A 74 -18.37 -12.51 22.67
N ALA A 75 -18.67 -13.79 22.38
CA ALA A 75 -17.77 -14.90 22.67
C ALA A 75 -16.62 -15.00 21.64
N GLY A 76 -16.85 -14.52 20.40
CA GLY A 76 -15.90 -14.70 19.31
C GLY A 76 -15.60 -16.17 19.01
N TRP A 77 -14.81 -16.41 17.97
CA TRP A 77 -14.26 -17.72 17.63
C TRP A 77 -12.83 -17.51 17.14
N VAL A 78 -12.02 -18.57 17.06
CA VAL A 78 -10.59 -18.46 16.71
C VAL A 78 -10.44 -17.91 15.29
N ASN A 79 -10.45 -18.78 14.28
CA ASN A 79 -10.48 -18.42 12.86
C ASN A 79 -10.53 -19.71 12.00
N VAL A 80 -10.55 -19.53 10.68
CA VAL A 80 -10.09 -20.55 9.73
C VAL A 80 -8.60 -20.33 9.47
N SER A 81 -7.78 -21.32 9.79
CA SER A 81 -6.33 -21.31 9.53
C SER A 81 -5.95 -22.35 8.48
N LEU A 82 -5.32 -21.90 7.40
CA LEU A 82 -4.88 -22.72 6.28
C LEU A 82 -3.35 -22.61 6.15
N VAL A 83 -2.63 -23.71 6.33
CA VAL A 83 -1.17 -23.71 6.45
C VAL A 83 -0.52 -24.84 5.63
N GLY A 84 0.56 -24.54 4.93
CA GLY A 84 1.31 -25.52 4.13
C GLY A 84 0.85 -25.60 2.68
N ASN A 85 0.83 -26.80 2.11
CA ASN A 85 0.46 -27.06 0.72
C ASN A 85 -1.07 -27.09 0.52
N ILE A 86 -1.69 -25.93 0.65
CA ILE A 86 -3.14 -25.80 0.64
C ILE A 86 -3.69 -25.81 -0.79
N LYS A 87 -4.77 -26.56 -0.99
CA LYS A 87 -5.54 -26.61 -2.24
C LYS A 87 -6.96 -26.10 -2.01
N GLY A 88 -7.62 -25.67 -3.09
CA GLY A 88 -9.01 -25.25 -3.07
C GLY A 88 -9.16 -23.74 -3.21
N PHE A 89 -10.21 -23.18 -2.58
CA PHE A 89 -10.58 -21.78 -2.69
C PHE A 89 -11.65 -21.39 -1.66
N ILE A 90 -11.83 -20.08 -1.47
CA ILE A 90 -12.94 -19.51 -0.69
C ILE A 90 -13.69 -18.52 -1.59
N ARG A 91 -14.99 -18.72 -1.80
CA ARG A 91 -15.80 -17.88 -2.68
C ARG A 91 -17.15 -17.52 -2.07
N ASN A 92 -17.54 -16.25 -2.18
CA ASN A 92 -18.86 -15.78 -1.74
C ASN A 92 -19.15 -16.10 -0.26
N CYS A 93 -18.14 -16.02 0.60
CA CYS A 93 -18.26 -16.34 2.02
C CYS A 93 -18.30 -15.09 2.91
N SER A 94 -19.04 -15.14 4.00
CA SER A 94 -19.05 -14.10 5.04
C SER A 94 -18.46 -14.64 6.33
N PHE A 95 -17.50 -13.90 6.89
CA PHE A 95 -16.87 -14.19 8.17
C PHE A 95 -17.12 -13.04 9.14
N GLU A 96 -17.51 -13.37 10.36
CA GLU A 96 -17.85 -12.38 11.37
C GLU A 96 -17.21 -12.70 12.72
N ALA A 97 -16.69 -11.66 13.39
CA ALA A 97 -16.28 -11.69 14.80
C ALA A 97 -15.24 -12.77 15.17
N GLY A 98 -14.36 -13.13 14.24
CA GLY A 98 -13.19 -13.95 14.55
C GLY A 98 -12.14 -13.19 15.38
N LYS A 99 -11.36 -13.94 16.16
CA LYS A 99 -10.40 -13.46 17.17
C LYS A 99 -8.95 -13.82 16.87
N GLY A 100 -8.71 -14.45 15.73
CA GLY A 100 -7.39 -14.89 15.30
C GLY A 100 -6.93 -16.14 16.03
N ARG A 101 -5.86 -16.75 15.50
CA ARG A 101 -5.20 -17.92 16.08
C ARG A 101 -3.83 -17.53 16.59
N GLU A 102 -3.49 -17.97 17.79
CA GLU A 102 -2.18 -17.76 18.39
C GLU A 102 -1.08 -18.45 17.58
N ASP A 103 0.09 -17.81 17.51
CA ASP A 103 1.27 -18.34 16.80
C ASP A 103 1.82 -19.66 17.34
N THR A 104 1.47 -20.04 18.57
CA THR A 104 1.94 -21.26 19.24
C THR A 104 1.84 -22.50 18.35
N ILE A 105 0.70 -22.66 17.66
CA ILE A 105 0.44 -23.79 16.77
C ILE A 105 1.23 -23.69 15.46
N PHE A 106 1.48 -22.49 14.94
CA PHE A 106 2.27 -22.30 13.72
C PHE A 106 3.76 -22.54 13.98
N ALA A 107 4.26 -22.18 15.16
CA ALA A 107 5.61 -22.50 15.59
C ALA A 107 5.80 -24.01 15.81
N GLU A 108 4.81 -24.69 16.40
CA GLU A 108 4.83 -26.16 16.57
C GLU A 108 4.83 -26.91 15.24
N LEU A 109 4.14 -26.37 14.24
CA LEU A 109 4.14 -26.88 12.88
C LEU A 109 5.38 -26.43 12.06
N GLY A 110 6.28 -25.64 12.65
CA GLY A 110 7.54 -25.22 12.02
C GLY A 110 7.44 -24.07 11.02
N PHE A 111 6.33 -23.33 11.00
CA PHE A 111 6.14 -22.19 10.09
C PHE A 111 6.73 -20.89 10.64
N PHE A 112 6.77 -20.72 11.97
CA PHE A 112 7.37 -19.56 12.64
C PHE A 112 8.58 -19.96 13.51
N GLU A 113 9.58 -19.09 13.57
CA GLU A 113 10.84 -19.35 14.30
C GLU A 113 10.70 -19.23 15.82
N GLU A 114 9.79 -18.39 16.31
CA GLU A 114 9.62 -18.11 17.74
C GLU A 114 8.14 -18.00 18.12
N LYS A 115 7.79 -18.44 19.35
CA LYS A 115 6.47 -18.26 19.96
C LYS A 115 6.41 -16.88 20.62
N LYS A 116 5.45 -16.05 20.23
CA LYS A 116 5.29 -14.68 20.77
C LYS A 116 3.89 -14.42 21.32
N GLU A 117 3.02 -15.44 21.36
CA GLU A 117 1.66 -15.39 21.88
C GLU A 117 0.81 -14.31 21.17
N ASN A 118 1.10 -14.04 19.89
CA ASN A 118 0.30 -13.12 19.09
C ASN A 118 -0.76 -13.88 18.30
N THR A 119 -1.90 -13.24 18.10
CA THR A 119 -3.00 -13.73 17.27
C THR A 119 -2.88 -13.24 15.82
N TYR A 120 -3.13 -14.13 14.86
CA TYR A 120 -3.06 -13.83 13.43
C TYR A 120 -4.39 -14.12 12.74
N GLY A 121 -4.78 -13.20 11.86
CA GLY A 121 -5.89 -13.37 10.94
C GLY A 121 -7.22 -13.55 11.65
N GLY A 122 -7.88 -12.45 12.02
CA GLY A 122 -9.06 -12.46 12.88
C GLY A 122 -10.08 -13.52 12.49
N CYS A 123 -10.50 -13.56 11.24
CA CYS A 123 -11.35 -14.62 10.70
C CYS A 123 -10.61 -15.64 9.83
N LEU A 124 -9.50 -15.24 9.21
CA LEU A 124 -8.80 -16.05 8.23
C LEU A 124 -7.28 -15.87 8.33
N PHE A 125 -6.58 -16.98 8.49
CA PHE A 125 -5.13 -17.06 8.35
C PHE A 125 -4.79 -17.96 7.18
N ILE A 126 -3.96 -17.49 6.25
CA ILE A 126 -3.43 -18.31 5.16
C ILE A 126 -1.92 -18.14 5.13
N PHE A 127 -1.21 -19.27 5.22
CA PHE A 127 0.21 -19.36 4.92
C PHE A 127 0.40 -20.46 3.87
N ASN A 128 0.37 -20.07 2.59
CA ASN A 128 0.33 -21.01 1.48
C ASN A 128 1.71 -21.27 0.86
N SER A 129 2.21 -22.49 1.05
CA SER A 129 3.45 -22.98 0.42
C SER A 129 3.21 -23.72 -0.89
N ASN A 130 1.95 -23.82 -1.35
CA ASN A 130 1.62 -24.45 -2.63
C ASN A 130 2.14 -23.60 -3.81
N PRO A 131 2.77 -24.19 -4.84
CA PRO A 131 3.14 -23.47 -6.06
C PRO A 131 1.93 -22.92 -6.84
N SER A 132 0.75 -23.51 -6.64
CA SER A 132 -0.53 -23.09 -7.23
C SER A 132 -1.17 -21.98 -6.42
N VAL A 133 -1.87 -21.10 -7.12
CA VAL A 133 -2.58 -19.97 -6.51
C VAL A 133 -3.80 -20.46 -5.73
N PHE A 134 -3.97 -19.95 -4.50
CA PHE A 134 -5.21 -20.09 -3.73
C PHE A 134 -6.04 -18.81 -3.84
N ASP A 135 -7.33 -18.95 -4.18
CA ASP A 135 -8.22 -17.80 -4.37
C ASP A 135 -9.15 -17.59 -3.18
N VAL A 136 -9.19 -16.35 -2.69
CA VAL A 136 -10.22 -15.84 -1.79
C VAL A 136 -10.96 -14.74 -2.52
N SER A 137 -12.23 -14.97 -2.89
CA SER A 137 -12.96 -14.03 -3.74
C SER A 137 -14.40 -13.77 -3.31
N ASN A 138 -14.85 -12.52 -3.46
CA ASN A 138 -16.21 -12.10 -3.13
C ASN A 138 -16.58 -12.37 -1.67
N CYS A 139 -15.61 -12.24 -0.76
CA CYS A 139 -15.81 -12.52 0.66
C CYS A 139 -16.01 -11.24 1.47
N SER A 140 -16.66 -11.34 2.62
CA SER A 140 -16.69 -10.26 3.61
C SER A 140 -16.14 -10.69 4.96
N PHE A 141 -15.32 -9.85 5.57
CA PHE A 141 -14.74 -10.02 6.91
C PHE A 141 -15.22 -8.86 7.77
N LYS A 142 -15.90 -9.14 8.88
CA LYS A 142 -16.60 -8.12 9.67
C LYS A 142 -16.32 -8.25 11.15
N ASN A 143 -16.17 -7.11 11.81
CA ASN A 143 -16.11 -7.01 13.29
C ASN A 143 -15.05 -7.93 13.92
N SER A 144 -13.99 -8.21 13.16
CA SER A 144 -12.96 -9.18 13.50
C SER A 144 -11.77 -8.50 14.17
N GLU A 145 -11.05 -9.25 15.00
CA GLU A 145 -9.90 -8.72 15.74
C GLU A 145 -8.77 -9.75 15.79
N ALA A 146 -7.53 -9.28 15.67
CA ALA A 146 -6.31 -10.05 15.88
C ALA A 146 -5.15 -9.09 16.21
N ASP A 147 -3.95 -9.61 16.47
CA ASP A 147 -2.75 -8.78 16.61
C ASP A 147 -2.20 -8.38 15.24
N PHE A 148 -2.26 -9.30 14.27
CA PHE A 148 -1.85 -9.11 12.88
C PHE A 148 -2.97 -9.52 11.92
N GLY A 149 -3.40 -8.62 11.05
CA GLY A 149 -4.45 -8.91 10.08
C GLY A 149 -5.81 -9.04 10.74
N GLY A 150 -6.38 -7.92 11.17
CA GLY A 150 -7.58 -7.92 12.02
C GLY A 150 -8.78 -8.64 11.41
N GLY A 151 -8.93 -8.64 10.08
CA GLY A 151 -9.85 -9.52 9.36
C GLY A 151 -9.17 -10.77 8.82
N ALA A 152 -8.02 -10.60 8.16
CA ALA A 152 -7.24 -11.73 7.66
C ALA A 152 -5.72 -11.47 7.65
N TYR A 153 -4.95 -12.54 7.72
CA TYR A 153 -3.51 -12.57 7.47
C TYR A 153 -3.24 -13.54 6.32
N VAL A 154 -2.49 -13.12 5.32
CA VAL A 154 -2.27 -13.89 4.08
C VAL A 154 -0.80 -13.83 3.66
N ASP A 155 -0.19 -14.99 3.47
CA ASP A 155 1.15 -15.14 2.91
C ASP A 155 1.18 -16.27 1.85
N GLY A 156 2.13 -16.16 0.92
CA GLY A 156 2.32 -17.07 -0.19
C GLY A 156 1.52 -16.70 -1.43
N ARG A 157 1.44 -17.63 -2.38
CA ARG A 157 0.71 -17.45 -3.65
C ARG A 157 -0.79 -17.46 -3.41
N VAL A 158 -1.34 -16.30 -3.07
CA VAL A 158 -2.77 -16.10 -2.79
C VAL A 158 -3.28 -14.87 -3.52
N ARG A 159 -4.52 -14.94 -4.02
CA ARG A 159 -5.24 -13.78 -4.54
C ARG A 159 -6.45 -13.47 -3.66
N VAL A 160 -6.56 -12.24 -3.21
CA VAL A 160 -7.70 -11.71 -2.46
C VAL A 160 -8.45 -10.75 -3.39
N ILE A 161 -9.62 -11.17 -3.88
CA ILE A 161 -10.31 -10.50 -4.99
C ILE A 161 -11.73 -10.09 -4.59
N ASN A 162 -12.07 -8.82 -4.78
CA ASN A 162 -13.43 -8.31 -4.55
C ASN A 162 -13.93 -8.62 -3.12
N CYS A 163 -13.05 -8.52 -2.13
CA CYS A 163 -13.37 -8.76 -0.73
C CYS A 163 -13.63 -7.46 0.02
N ASN A 164 -14.50 -7.50 1.03
CA ASN A 164 -14.75 -6.37 1.93
C ASN A 164 -14.24 -6.67 3.34
N PHE A 165 -13.45 -5.77 3.91
CA PHE A 165 -13.02 -5.77 5.30
C PHE A 165 -13.69 -4.60 6.00
N PHE A 166 -14.59 -4.88 6.93
CA PHE A 166 -15.42 -3.87 7.59
C PHE A 166 -15.25 -3.92 9.10
N ASN A 167 -14.88 -2.80 9.71
CA ASN A 167 -14.73 -2.66 11.16
C ASN A 167 -13.80 -3.73 11.78
N CYS A 168 -12.75 -4.10 11.06
CA CYS A 168 -11.73 -5.02 11.55
C CYS A 168 -10.65 -4.25 12.35
N LYS A 169 -10.08 -4.89 13.37
CA LYS A 169 -9.06 -4.29 14.24
C LYS A 169 -7.84 -5.20 14.33
N ALA A 170 -6.66 -4.65 14.06
CA ALA A 170 -5.39 -5.26 14.43
C ALA A 170 -4.82 -4.54 15.65
N ASN A 171 -4.26 -5.24 16.64
CA ASN A 171 -3.54 -4.53 17.70
C ASN A 171 -2.24 -3.93 17.20
N TRP A 172 -1.55 -4.57 16.25
CA TRP A 172 -0.31 -4.09 15.65
C TRP A 172 -0.51 -3.71 14.19
N ASP A 173 -0.64 -4.68 13.29
CA ASP A 173 -0.47 -4.44 11.85
C ASP A 173 -1.66 -4.93 11.04
N GLY A 174 -2.12 -4.08 10.12
CA GLY A 174 -3.08 -4.49 9.08
C GLY A 174 -4.47 -4.66 9.67
N GLY A 175 -5.13 -3.55 10.02
CA GLY A 175 -6.41 -3.60 10.73
C GLY A 175 -7.48 -4.41 10.00
N GLY A 176 -7.50 -4.39 8.66
CA GLY A 176 -8.29 -5.29 7.83
C GLY A 176 -7.49 -6.51 7.37
N LEU A 177 -6.38 -6.28 6.67
CA LEU A 177 -5.58 -7.32 6.04
C LEU A 177 -4.09 -7.09 6.27
N SER A 178 -3.37 -8.14 6.63
CA SER A 178 -1.91 -8.17 6.56
C SER A 178 -1.49 -9.14 5.46
N VAL A 179 -0.65 -8.68 4.52
CA VAL A 179 -0.11 -9.53 3.46
C VAL A 179 1.42 -9.63 3.54
N GLY A 180 1.92 -10.86 3.49
CA GLY A 180 3.34 -11.20 3.51
C GLY A 180 3.98 -11.01 2.13
N ARG A 181 4.26 -12.12 1.42
CA ARG A 181 4.98 -12.10 0.15
C ARG A 181 4.18 -12.64 -1.02
N GLY A 182 4.17 -11.88 -2.13
CA GLY A 182 3.69 -12.36 -3.42
C GLY A 182 2.17 -12.52 -3.51
N VAL A 183 1.43 -11.75 -2.71
CA VAL A 183 -0.03 -11.73 -2.67
C VAL A 183 -0.57 -10.69 -3.66
N GLU A 184 -1.67 -11.00 -4.33
CA GLU A 184 -2.43 -10.03 -5.12
C GLU A 184 -3.71 -9.63 -4.38
N VAL A 185 -3.90 -8.33 -4.15
CA VAL A 185 -5.10 -7.76 -3.52
C VAL A 185 -5.80 -6.87 -4.54
N ILE A 186 -6.98 -7.29 -5.01
CA ILE A 186 -7.61 -6.73 -6.20
C ILE A 186 -9.07 -6.38 -5.89
N LYS A 187 -9.48 -5.14 -6.19
CA LYS A 187 -10.89 -4.70 -6.04
C LYS A 187 -11.43 -4.84 -4.62
N CYS A 188 -10.57 -4.78 -3.62
CA CYS A 188 -10.98 -4.93 -2.22
C CYS A 188 -11.38 -3.60 -1.60
N LYS A 189 -12.23 -3.67 -0.58
CA LYS A 189 -12.65 -2.54 0.24
C LYS A 189 -12.21 -2.74 1.68
N PHE A 190 -11.71 -1.67 2.28
CA PHE A 190 -11.30 -1.60 3.67
C PHE A 190 -12.02 -0.41 4.29
N GLU A 191 -12.98 -0.67 5.17
CA GLU A 191 -13.89 0.33 5.70
C GLU A 191 -13.87 0.29 7.22
N HIS A 192 -13.56 1.42 7.86
CA HIS A 192 -13.51 1.53 9.33
C HIS A 192 -12.50 0.58 10.01
N CYS A 193 -11.52 0.07 9.26
CA CYS A 193 -10.48 -0.77 9.81
C CYS A 193 -9.44 0.04 10.61
N LYS A 194 -8.89 -0.55 11.68
CA LYS A 194 -7.97 0.17 12.57
C LYS A 194 -6.79 -0.65 13.10
N ALA A 195 -5.65 0.01 13.24
CA ALA A 195 -4.42 -0.50 13.84
C ALA A 195 -3.87 0.51 14.86
N PRO A 196 -4.51 0.64 16.05
CA PRO A 196 -4.33 1.80 16.93
C PRO A 196 -2.95 1.87 17.61
N ASN A 197 -2.18 0.78 17.63
CA ASN A 197 -0.86 0.79 18.27
C ASN A 197 0.30 0.80 17.28
N ARG A 198 0.07 0.61 15.97
CA ARG A 198 1.15 0.58 14.98
C ARG A 198 0.73 1.04 13.59
N ILE A 199 0.57 0.16 12.59
CA ILE A 199 0.57 0.57 11.18
C ILE A 199 -0.51 -0.09 10.32
N GLY A 200 -0.90 0.60 9.24
CA GLY A 200 -1.77 0.07 8.20
C GLY A 200 -3.18 -0.19 8.71
N GLY A 201 -3.98 0.86 8.87
CA GLY A 201 -5.32 0.72 9.46
C GLY A 201 -6.23 -0.17 8.63
N GLY A 202 -6.16 -0.10 7.30
CA GLY A 202 -6.80 -1.05 6.40
C GLY A 202 -5.89 -2.22 6.03
N LEU A 203 -4.69 -1.92 5.52
CA LEU A 203 -3.78 -2.93 4.96
C LEU A 203 -2.31 -2.70 5.36
N VAL A 204 -1.60 -3.78 5.64
CA VAL A 204 -0.13 -3.82 5.63
C VAL A 204 0.31 -4.77 4.53
N ALA A 205 1.24 -4.34 3.69
CA ALA A 205 1.92 -5.21 2.73
C ALA A 205 3.42 -5.24 3.00
N ASP A 206 3.97 -6.44 3.18
CA ASP A 206 5.38 -6.64 3.42
C ASP A 206 6.18 -6.52 2.10
N LYS A 207 6.30 -7.62 1.34
CA LYS A 207 7.24 -7.67 0.21
C LYS A 207 6.64 -8.16 -1.10
N ARG A 208 6.87 -7.41 -2.18
CA ARG A 208 6.56 -7.85 -3.56
C ARG A 208 5.09 -8.25 -3.76
N ASN A 209 4.17 -7.45 -3.23
CA ASN A 209 2.73 -7.62 -3.43
C ASN A 209 2.20 -6.69 -4.52
N LEU A 210 1.09 -7.08 -5.15
CA LEU A 210 0.32 -6.23 -6.06
C LEU A 210 -1.00 -5.85 -5.39
N ILE A 211 -1.22 -4.56 -5.20
CA ILE A 211 -2.46 -4.01 -4.64
C ILE A 211 -3.07 -3.10 -5.69
N ARG A 212 -4.26 -3.43 -6.20
CA ARG A 212 -4.89 -2.64 -7.26
C ARG A 212 -6.40 -2.53 -7.17
N ASP A 213 -6.90 -1.40 -7.65
CA ASP A 213 -8.33 -1.10 -7.75
C ASP A 213 -9.04 -1.15 -6.37
N CYS A 214 -8.31 -0.91 -5.28
CA CYS A 214 -8.81 -1.02 -3.92
C CYS A 214 -9.30 0.32 -3.36
N LEU A 215 -10.23 0.26 -2.41
CA LEU A 215 -10.74 1.42 -1.66
C LEU A 215 -10.41 1.27 -0.18
N PHE A 216 -9.81 2.30 0.39
CA PHE A 216 -9.56 2.46 1.82
C PHE A 216 -10.39 3.65 2.31
N SER A 217 -11.34 3.42 3.22
CA SER A 217 -12.24 4.46 3.73
C SER A 217 -12.33 4.45 5.25
N ASN A 218 -12.19 5.64 5.86
CA ASN A 218 -12.33 5.81 7.31
C ASN A 218 -11.40 4.89 8.14
N CYS A 219 -10.25 4.52 7.59
CA CYS A 219 -9.27 3.68 8.27
C CYS A 219 -8.34 4.51 9.17
N ARG A 220 -7.85 3.92 10.27
CA ARG A 220 -7.01 4.60 11.25
C ARG A 220 -5.81 3.78 11.74
N ALA A 221 -4.63 4.37 11.84
CA ALA A 221 -3.44 3.76 12.45
C ALA A 221 -2.50 4.84 13.02
N ASN A 222 -1.37 4.47 13.62
CA ASN A 222 -0.32 5.46 13.96
C ASN A 222 0.51 5.81 12.70
N GLY A 223 0.75 4.83 11.82
CA GLY A 223 1.37 5.06 10.50
C GLY A 223 0.58 4.44 9.36
N GLY A 224 0.28 5.20 8.31
CA GLY A 224 -0.44 4.68 7.15
C GLY A 224 -1.90 4.37 7.50
N GLY A 225 -2.73 5.39 7.64
CA GLY A 225 -4.10 5.23 8.15
C GLY A 225 -4.94 4.27 7.30
N GLY A 226 -4.83 4.34 5.98
CA GLY A 226 -5.38 3.36 5.05
C GLY A 226 -4.46 2.17 4.83
N ALA A 227 -3.22 2.41 4.42
CA ALA A 227 -2.27 1.35 4.13
C ALA A 227 -0.82 1.66 4.55
N TYR A 228 -0.05 0.61 4.80
CA TYR A 228 1.39 0.66 4.94
C TYR A 228 2.05 -0.33 3.96
N LEU A 229 3.07 0.12 3.23
CA LEU A 229 3.87 -0.70 2.31
C LEU A 229 5.33 -0.76 2.77
N TRP A 230 5.92 -1.96 2.87
CA TRP A 230 7.28 -2.15 3.38
C TRP A 230 8.37 -2.23 2.33
N GLU A 231 8.31 -3.13 1.35
CA GLU A 231 9.39 -3.30 0.38
C GLU A 231 8.87 -3.78 -0.98
N GLU A 232 9.27 -3.12 -2.06
CA GLU A 232 9.07 -3.60 -3.44
C GLU A 232 7.59 -3.93 -3.80
N ASN A 233 6.62 -3.28 -3.17
CA ASN A 233 5.20 -3.45 -3.50
C ASN A 233 4.78 -2.51 -4.62
N ARG A 234 3.72 -2.91 -5.35
CA ARG A 234 3.09 -2.08 -6.37
C ARG A 234 1.65 -1.78 -5.99
N LEU A 235 1.33 -0.48 -5.88
CA LEU A 235 0.01 0.03 -5.51
C LEU A 235 -0.57 0.85 -6.67
N GLU A 236 -1.69 0.41 -7.24
CA GLU A 236 -2.22 0.97 -8.49
C GLU A 236 -3.71 1.26 -8.45
N ASN A 237 -4.13 2.41 -8.99
CA ASN A 237 -5.54 2.75 -9.17
C ASN A 237 -6.37 2.63 -7.87
N CYS A 238 -5.74 2.87 -6.72
CA CYS A 238 -6.37 2.77 -5.41
C CYS A 238 -6.89 4.14 -4.94
N ALA A 239 -7.94 4.11 -4.12
CA ALA A 239 -8.52 5.29 -3.50
C ALA A 239 -8.40 5.24 -1.97
N PHE A 240 -8.02 6.36 -1.36
CA PHE A 240 -7.92 6.56 0.07
C PHE A 240 -8.80 7.74 0.46
N ALA A 241 -9.81 7.51 1.30
CA ALA A 241 -10.81 8.50 1.65
C ALA A 241 -10.97 8.61 3.17
N THR A 242 -10.76 9.81 3.71
CA THR A 242 -11.00 10.11 5.13
C THR A 242 -10.18 9.19 6.06
N CYS A 243 -9.00 8.78 5.61
CA CYS A 243 -8.08 7.98 6.43
C CYS A 243 -7.27 8.89 7.36
N HIS A 244 -6.95 8.38 8.56
CA HIS A 244 -6.27 9.15 9.60
C HIS A 244 -5.08 8.40 10.18
N ALA A 245 -3.95 9.09 10.34
CA ALA A 245 -2.81 8.56 11.09
C ALA A 245 -1.98 9.65 11.79
N ASP A 246 -1.03 9.28 12.63
CA ASP A 246 -0.03 10.24 13.10
C ASP A 246 0.93 10.60 11.94
N VAL A 247 1.27 9.62 11.10
CA VAL A 247 2.13 9.80 9.92
C VAL A 247 1.54 9.10 8.70
N GLY A 248 1.35 9.82 7.59
CA GLY A 248 0.79 9.25 6.35
C GLY A 248 -0.69 8.92 6.49
N GLY A 249 -1.56 9.94 6.49
CA GLY A 249 -2.98 9.78 6.79
C GLY A 249 -3.69 8.71 5.96
N GLY A 250 -3.38 8.64 4.66
CA GLY A 250 -3.83 7.58 3.76
C GLY A 250 -2.82 6.44 3.66
N LEU A 251 -1.56 6.76 3.36
CA LEU A 251 -0.53 5.80 3.01
C LEU A 251 0.81 6.14 3.65
N LYS A 252 1.48 5.11 4.15
CA LYS A 252 2.91 5.16 4.44
C LYS A 252 3.63 4.10 3.61
N ALA A 253 4.73 4.45 2.96
CA ALA A 253 5.49 3.52 2.13
C ALA A 253 6.98 3.64 2.42
N SER A 254 7.66 2.49 2.47
CA SER A 254 9.08 2.36 2.76
C SER A 254 9.78 1.53 1.66
N GLU A 255 11.03 1.78 1.33
CA GLU A 255 11.88 0.86 0.55
C GLU A 255 11.32 0.42 -0.82
N LYS A 256 11.47 1.29 -1.83
CA LYS A 256 11.31 0.91 -3.26
C LYS A 256 9.91 0.46 -3.70
N ASN A 257 8.84 1.03 -3.15
CA ASN A 257 7.50 0.79 -3.70
C ASN A 257 7.22 1.62 -4.96
N GLU A 258 6.30 1.13 -5.78
CA GLU A 258 5.72 1.84 -6.92
C GLU A 258 4.27 2.21 -6.61
N ILE A 259 3.97 3.51 -6.60
CA ILE A 259 2.63 4.05 -6.29
C ILE A 259 2.13 4.82 -7.51
N VAL A 260 1.10 4.29 -8.16
CA VAL A 260 0.68 4.76 -9.48
C VAL A 260 -0.83 5.03 -9.53
N ASN A 261 -1.21 6.17 -10.10
CA ASN A 261 -2.61 6.51 -10.40
C ASN A 261 -3.58 6.42 -9.20
N CYS A 262 -3.08 6.70 -7.99
CA CYS A 262 -3.88 6.62 -6.77
C CYS A 262 -4.56 7.96 -6.45
N HIS A 263 -5.71 7.91 -5.79
CA HIS A 263 -6.47 9.08 -5.35
C HIS A 263 -6.52 9.14 -3.82
N PHE A 264 -6.17 10.28 -3.25
CA PHE A 264 -6.19 10.54 -1.82
C PHE A 264 -7.07 11.75 -1.54
N ALA A 265 -8.13 11.56 -0.75
CA ALA A 265 -9.13 12.58 -0.48
C ALA A 265 -9.44 12.69 1.01
N ASN A 266 -9.35 13.90 1.55
CA ASN A 266 -9.70 14.23 2.93
C ASN A 266 -8.94 13.39 3.98
N CYS A 267 -7.75 12.87 3.65
CA CYS A 267 -6.95 12.19 4.65
C CYS A 267 -6.18 13.19 5.52
N TYR A 268 -5.90 12.76 6.75
CA TYR A 268 -5.32 13.59 7.79
C TYR A 268 -4.11 12.93 8.43
N SER A 269 -3.04 13.70 8.66
CA SER A 269 -1.99 13.33 9.60
C SER A 269 -1.73 14.34 10.69
N LYS A 270 -1.37 13.86 11.89
CA LYS A 270 -0.93 14.73 12.98
C LYS A 270 0.47 15.32 12.71
N ASP A 271 1.43 14.48 12.35
CA ASP A 271 2.84 14.87 12.36
C ASP A 271 3.42 15.11 10.95
N TRP A 272 3.30 14.16 10.00
CA TRP A 272 3.91 14.33 8.68
C TRP A 272 3.16 13.57 7.59
N GLY A 273 2.99 14.22 6.44
CA GLY A 273 2.42 13.60 5.25
C GLY A 273 0.92 13.41 5.37
N GLY A 274 0.15 14.51 5.23
CA GLY A 274 -1.30 14.53 5.48
C GLY A 274 -2.07 13.43 4.77
N CYS A 275 -1.62 13.04 3.57
CA CYS A 275 -2.09 11.85 2.87
C CYS A 275 -1.01 10.77 2.74
N VAL A 276 0.20 11.11 2.31
CA VAL A 276 1.26 10.14 1.99
C VAL A 276 2.56 10.47 2.71
N TYR A 277 3.15 9.46 3.33
CA TYR A 277 4.53 9.51 3.83
C TYR A 277 5.40 8.50 3.10
N LEU A 278 6.49 8.95 2.49
CA LEU A 278 7.44 8.11 1.77
C LEU A 278 8.79 8.06 2.50
N TRP A 279 9.29 6.85 2.74
CA TRP A 279 10.60 6.60 3.31
C TRP A 279 11.43 5.79 2.31
N GLU A 280 12.50 6.39 1.78
CA GLU A 280 13.54 5.67 1.04
C GLU A 280 13.11 4.87 -0.20
N GLY A 281 13.51 5.33 -1.37
CA GLY A 281 13.51 4.54 -2.61
C GLY A 281 12.18 4.47 -3.35
N ASN A 282 11.09 5.04 -2.86
CA ASN A 282 9.77 4.88 -3.48
C ASN A 282 9.59 5.78 -4.72
N SER A 283 8.73 5.35 -5.65
CA SER A 283 8.23 6.15 -6.75
C SER A 283 6.74 6.45 -6.60
N LEU A 284 6.33 7.67 -6.92
CA LEU A 284 4.92 8.09 -6.87
C LEU A 284 4.56 8.98 -8.07
N GLU A 285 3.65 8.49 -8.91
CA GLU A 285 3.26 9.15 -10.17
C GLU A 285 1.77 9.01 -10.48
N GLY A 286 1.21 9.98 -11.21
CA GLY A 286 -0.17 9.96 -11.68
C GLY A 286 -1.21 10.13 -10.57
N CYS A 287 -0.77 10.44 -9.34
CA CYS A 287 -1.62 10.48 -8.18
C CYS A 287 -2.32 11.84 -8.01
N GLN A 288 -3.47 11.80 -7.35
CA GLN A 288 -4.33 12.95 -7.12
C GLN A 288 -4.58 13.13 -5.63
N PHE A 289 -4.40 14.35 -5.13
CA PHE A 289 -4.53 14.69 -3.72
C PHE A 289 -5.54 15.83 -3.54
N GLU A 290 -6.58 15.60 -2.74
CA GLU A 290 -7.65 16.57 -2.49
C GLU A 290 -7.88 16.74 -0.98
N ASN A 291 -7.85 17.99 -0.51
CA ASN A 291 -8.12 18.34 0.89
C ASN A 291 -7.30 17.54 1.91
N CYS A 292 -6.07 17.15 1.54
CA CYS A 292 -5.14 16.48 2.44
C CYS A 292 -4.54 17.45 3.46
N ILE A 293 -4.58 17.11 4.75
CA ILE A 293 -4.16 18.02 5.84
C ILE A 293 -3.12 17.33 6.73
N SER A 294 -2.06 18.06 7.05
CA SER A 294 -1.13 17.69 8.13
C SER A 294 -1.02 18.83 9.14
N GLU A 295 -0.93 18.57 10.46
CA GLU A 295 -0.72 19.65 11.45
C GLU A 295 0.71 20.19 11.38
N THR A 296 1.69 19.30 11.19
CA THR A 296 3.09 19.64 10.93
C THR A 296 3.54 18.98 9.62
N GLY A 297 4.44 19.57 8.83
CA GLY A 297 4.90 18.93 7.58
C GLY A 297 4.02 19.06 6.31
N GLY A 298 4.34 18.26 5.27
CA GLY A 298 3.68 18.31 3.97
C GLY A 298 2.23 17.81 4.03
N GLY A 299 1.30 18.64 3.56
CA GLY A 299 -0.14 18.38 3.58
C GLY A 299 -0.60 17.25 2.68
N ALA A 300 -0.01 17.09 1.49
CA ALA A 300 -0.29 15.93 0.64
C ALA A 300 0.77 14.84 0.83
N ILE A 301 2.04 15.17 0.60
CA ILE A 301 3.16 14.22 0.60
C ILE A 301 4.28 14.73 1.49
N TYR A 302 4.83 13.84 2.31
CA TYR A 302 6.13 14.03 2.93
C TYR A 302 7.12 12.95 2.44
N CYS A 303 8.30 13.35 1.95
CA CYS A 303 9.36 12.40 1.58
C CYS A 303 10.54 12.46 2.54
N HIS A 304 11.04 11.29 2.90
CA HIS A 304 12.29 11.12 3.63
C HIS A 304 13.23 10.20 2.84
N ARG A 305 14.51 10.58 2.75
CA ARG A 305 15.51 9.90 1.90
C ARG A 305 15.08 9.85 0.43
N HIS A 306 15.92 9.29 -0.43
CA HIS A 306 15.79 9.35 -1.89
C HIS A 306 14.46 8.78 -2.40
N ASN A 307 13.44 9.59 -2.68
CA ASN A 307 12.20 9.15 -3.34
C ASN A 307 12.01 9.89 -4.67
N HIS A 308 11.36 9.27 -5.63
CA HIS A 308 11.04 9.86 -6.93
C HIS A 308 9.57 10.28 -6.99
N LEU A 309 9.31 11.55 -7.28
CA LEU A 309 7.95 12.04 -7.52
C LEU A 309 7.79 12.40 -8.99
N GLY A 310 6.90 11.68 -9.68
CA GLY A 310 6.47 12.00 -11.04
C GLY A 310 5.42 13.11 -11.07
N LYS A 311 4.62 13.15 -12.14
CA LYS A 311 3.54 14.14 -12.28
C LYS A 311 2.36 13.78 -11.38
N ASN A 312 2.00 14.70 -10.48
CA ASN A 312 0.92 14.51 -9.51
C ASN A 312 0.05 15.78 -9.44
N ARG A 313 -1.24 15.62 -9.10
CA ARG A 313 -2.20 16.73 -8.97
C ARG A 313 -2.55 16.99 -7.51
N TYR A 314 -2.62 18.26 -7.14
CA TYR A 314 -2.90 18.68 -5.77
C TYR A 314 -4.00 19.73 -5.75
N LYS A 315 -4.93 19.61 -4.82
CA LYS A 315 -6.03 20.55 -4.62
C LYS A 315 -6.27 20.74 -3.12
N ASN A 316 -6.18 21.97 -2.65
CA ASN A 316 -6.49 22.37 -1.27
C ASN A 316 -5.70 21.60 -0.18
N CYS A 317 -4.48 21.14 -0.46
CA CYS A 317 -3.66 20.47 0.55
C CYS A 317 -2.93 21.49 1.44
N LYS A 318 -2.91 21.26 2.75
CA LYS A 318 -2.34 22.21 3.74
C LYS A 318 -1.42 21.51 4.75
N PRO A 319 -0.34 22.16 5.21
CA PRO A 319 0.09 23.55 4.91
C PRO A 319 0.78 23.73 3.55
N LYS A 320 1.37 22.66 2.99
CA LYS A 320 2.03 22.63 1.67
C LYS A 320 1.60 21.36 0.92
N ASN A 321 1.72 21.32 -0.41
CA ASN A 321 1.46 20.08 -1.15
C ASN A 321 2.51 19.01 -0.80
N VAL A 322 3.80 19.34 -0.98
CA VAL A 322 4.91 18.39 -0.81
C VAL A 322 5.96 19.00 0.12
N GLN A 323 6.56 18.18 0.98
CA GLN A 323 7.71 18.56 1.81
C GLN A 323 8.70 17.40 1.97
N GLY A 324 9.96 17.71 2.25
CA GLY A 324 11.01 16.72 2.54
C GLY A 324 11.93 16.44 1.35
N LYS A 325 12.75 15.39 1.45
CA LYS A 325 13.82 15.07 0.48
C LYS A 325 13.30 14.27 -0.73
N CYS A 326 12.40 14.87 -1.52
CA CYS A 326 11.92 14.24 -2.75
C CYS A 326 12.83 14.62 -3.95
N LYS A 327 13.30 13.65 -4.73
CA LYS A 327 13.86 13.90 -6.06
C LYS A 327 12.70 14.16 -7.02
N VAL A 328 12.37 15.44 -7.18
CA VAL A 328 11.49 15.88 -8.28
C VAL A 328 12.36 16.07 -9.53
N PRO A 329 12.08 15.39 -10.67
CA PRO A 329 12.96 15.37 -11.85
C PRO A 329 13.13 16.77 -12.49
N CYS A 330 14.29 17.09 -13.05
CA CYS A 330 14.53 18.37 -13.75
C CYS A 330 14.51 18.16 -15.27
N PHE A 331 13.37 18.36 -15.93
CA PHE A 331 13.17 18.01 -17.35
C PHE A 331 14.24 18.56 -18.31
N ILE A 332 14.43 19.89 -18.39
CA ILE A 332 15.37 20.51 -19.35
C ILE A 332 16.82 20.18 -18.99
N THR A 333 17.19 20.27 -17.71
CA THR A 333 18.55 20.00 -17.24
C THR A 333 18.95 18.53 -17.45
N THR A 334 18.07 17.58 -17.11
CA THR A 334 18.31 16.15 -17.32
C THR A 334 18.43 15.83 -18.81
N ALA A 335 17.54 16.38 -19.66
CA ALA A 335 17.62 16.17 -21.11
C ALA A 335 18.91 16.74 -21.71
N THR A 336 19.31 17.93 -21.25
CA THR A 336 20.56 18.57 -21.68
C THR A 336 21.78 17.72 -21.33
N LEU A 337 21.92 17.29 -20.08
CA LEU A 337 23.07 16.49 -19.64
C LEU A 337 23.15 15.12 -20.33
N LYS A 338 22.00 14.49 -20.62
CA LYS A 338 21.96 13.25 -21.42
C LYS A 338 22.47 13.49 -22.85
N ALA A 339 22.08 14.60 -23.48
CA ALA A 339 22.53 14.94 -24.83
C ALA A 339 24.03 15.25 -24.93
N LEU A 340 24.66 15.68 -23.82
CA LEU A 340 26.10 15.94 -23.74
C LEU A 340 26.96 14.69 -23.51
N GLY A 341 26.38 13.49 -23.60
CA GLY A 341 27.09 12.23 -23.40
C GLY A 341 27.09 11.72 -21.96
N GLY A 342 26.20 12.22 -21.10
CA GLY A 342 25.97 11.63 -19.78
C GLY A 342 25.30 10.25 -19.91
N ASN A 343 25.90 9.21 -19.32
CA ASN A 343 25.34 7.85 -19.28
C ASN A 343 23.94 7.83 -18.63
N GLU A 344 23.16 6.76 -18.83
CA GLU A 344 21.81 6.58 -18.27
C GLU A 344 21.69 6.78 -16.73
N THR A 345 22.82 6.86 -16.02
CA THR A 345 22.98 7.19 -14.59
C THR A 345 23.08 8.70 -14.27
N VAL A 346 22.69 9.60 -15.18
CA VAL A 346 22.75 11.09 -14.99
C VAL A 346 22.00 11.56 -13.73
N ASP A 347 21.02 10.82 -13.23
CA ASP A 347 20.10 11.30 -12.20
C ASP A 347 20.73 11.61 -10.83
N ASP A 348 21.98 11.24 -10.59
CA ASP A 348 22.76 11.55 -9.38
C ASP A 348 24.05 12.35 -9.63
N CYS A 349 24.20 12.94 -10.82
CA CYS A 349 25.37 13.76 -11.11
C CYS A 349 25.44 15.03 -10.23
N TYR A 350 26.65 15.55 -10.06
CA TYR A 350 26.94 16.73 -9.25
C TYR A 350 26.05 17.92 -9.65
N GLU A 351 25.92 18.14 -10.97
CA GLU A 351 25.20 19.26 -11.56
C GLU A 351 23.72 19.24 -11.19
N LEU A 352 23.03 18.10 -11.40
CA LEU A 352 21.61 17.98 -11.08
C LEU A 352 21.34 18.11 -9.60
N ASN A 353 22.20 17.53 -8.76
CA ASN A 353 22.06 17.65 -7.31
C ASN A 353 22.25 19.09 -6.84
N LEU A 354 23.20 19.84 -7.43
CA LEU A 354 23.40 21.25 -7.12
C LEU A 354 22.19 22.10 -7.54
N PHE A 355 21.62 21.87 -8.72
CA PHE A 355 20.38 22.53 -9.16
C PHE A 355 19.17 22.20 -8.27
N ARG A 356 19.02 20.93 -7.86
CA ARG A 356 17.95 20.51 -6.95
C ARG A 356 18.09 21.18 -5.59
N GLN A 357 19.29 21.21 -5.02
CA GLN A 357 19.56 21.91 -3.76
C GLN A 357 19.24 23.40 -3.84
N TYR A 358 19.64 24.06 -4.92
CA TYR A 358 19.29 25.46 -5.17
C TYR A 358 17.76 25.66 -5.23
N ARG A 359 17.04 24.85 -6.02
CA ARG A 359 15.58 24.90 -6.10
C ARG A 359 14.93 24.71 -4.73
N ASP A 360 15.34 23.66 -4.02
CA ASP A 360 14.70 23.19 -2.80
C ASP A 360 14.95 24.13 -1.63
N ASN A 361 16.18 24.66 -1.49
CA ASN A 361 16.58 25.48 -0.36
C ASN A 361 16.35 26.98 -0.59
N TYR A 362 16.40 27.45 -1.85
CA TYR A 362 16.27 28.87 -2.18
C TYR A 362 14.95 29.19 -2.88
N LEU A 363 14.69 28.66 -4.08
CA LEU A 363 13.52 29.07 -4.87
C LEU A 363 12.20 28.76 -4.13
N LEU A 364 12.07 27.54 -3.59
CA LEU A 364 10.87 27.13 -2.87
C LEU A 364 10.69 27.79 -1.48
N SER A 365 11.66 28.58 -1.02
CA SER A 365 11.54 29.36 0.21
C SER A 365 10.74 30.66 0.03
N THR A 366 10.47 31.07 -1.23
CA THR A 366 9.75 32.30 -1.55
C THR A 366 8.46 32.04 -2.36
N PRO A 367 7.39 32.85 -2.20
CA PRO A 367 6.17 32.71 -3.00
C PRO A 367 6.40 32.87 -4.51
N GLU A 368 7.26 33.79 -4.92
CA GLU A 368 7.60 34.02 -6.33
C GLU A 368 8.40 32.85 -6.91
N GLY A 369 9.40 32.35 -6.18
CA GLY A 369 10.17 31.19 -6.60
C GLY A 369 9.33 29.92 -6.71
N TYR A 370 8.31 29.76 -5.85
CA TYR A 370 7.33 28.69 -5.99
C TYR A 370 6.57 28.75 -7.32
N GLN A 371 6.06 29.93 -7.70
CA GLN A 371 5.34 30.12 -8.98
C GLN A 371 6.23 29.83 -10.19
N LEU A 372 7.50 30.24 -10.15
CA LEU A 372 8.47 29.95 -11.21
C LEU A 372 8.73 28.45 -11.37
N VAL A 373 8.90 27.73 -10.26
CA VAL A 373 9.08 26.28 -10.28
C VAL A 373 7.83 25.60 -10.84
N GLU A 374 6.63 26.00 -10.39
CA GLU A 374 5.37 25.45 -10.90
C GLU A 374 5.22 25.66 -12.42
N GLU A 375 5.50 26.86 -12.92
CA GLU A 375 5.44 27.15 -14.36
C GLU A 375 6.46 26.32 -15.15
N TYR A 376 7.71 26.23 -14.66
CA TYR A 376 8.74 25.38 -15.28
C TYR A 376 8.25 23.94 -15.43
N TYR A 377 7.68 23.36 -14.37
CA TYR A 377 7.19 21.99 -14.39
C TYR A 377 5.99 21.79 -15.34
N ARG A 378 5.15 22.81 -15.51
CA ARG A 378 4.04 22.80 -16.46
C ARG A 378 4.52 22.73 -17.91
N ILE A 379 5.55 23.47 -18.27
CA ILE A 379 5.95 23.66 -19.67
C ILE A 379 7.11 22.79 -20.15
N SER A 380 8.04 22.46 -19.25
CA SER A 380 9.32 21.84 -19.62
C SER A 380 9.20 20.48 -20.31
N PRO A 381 8.26 19.58 -19.97
CA PRO A 381 8.10 18.32 -20.69
C PRO A 381 7.79 18.51 -22.17
N PHE A 382 6.89 19.44 -22.51
CA PHE A 382 6.50 19.74 -23.89
C PHE A 382 7.64 20.38 -24.67
N ILE A 383 8.40 21.25 -24.03
CA ILE A 383 9.59 21.87 -24.62
C ILE A 383 10.64 20.80 -24.93
N VAL A 384 10.93 19.90 -23.97
CA VAL A 384 11.89 18.80 -24.16
C VAL A 384 11.44 17.88 -25.29
N GLU A 385 10.15 17.55 -25.38
CA GLU A 385 9.57 16.77 -26.47
C GLU A 385 9.80 17.45 -27.84
N LYS A 386 9.50 18.75 -27.95
CA LYS A 386 9.72 19.52 -29.19
C LYS A 386 11.20 19.66 -29.57
N ILE A 387 12.11 19.77 -28.59
CA ILE A 387 13.55 19.77 -28.86
C ILE A 387 13.98 18.40 -29.37
N ASN A 388 13.55 17.31 -28.71
CA ASN A 388 13.93 15.95 -29.09
C ASN A 388 13.45 15.54 -30.48
N ALA A 389 12.38 16.15 -30.99
CA ALA A 389 11.86 15.94 -32.33
C ALA A 389 12.67 16.65 -33.44
N GLN A 390 13.61 17.53 -33.09
CA GLN A 390 14.39 18.29 -34.07
C GLN A 390 15.68 17.57 -34.49
N PRO A 391 16.08 17.65 -35.78
CA PRO A 391 17.34 17.07 -36.25
C PRO A 391 18.59 17.63 -35.57
N ASN A 392 18.56 18.92 -35.19
CA ASN A 392 19.67 19.62 -34.52
C ASN A 392 19.55 19.65 -32.99
N ARG A 393 18.83 18.70 -32.38
CA ARG A 393 18.59 18.64 -30.92
C ARG A 393 19.87 18.71 -30.08
N GLU A 394 20.97 18.10 -30.53
CA GLU A 394 22.24 18.11 -29.80
C GLU A 394 22.86 19.52 -29.75
N GLU A 395 22.78 20.28 -30.85
CA GLU A 395 23.21 21.68 -30.89
C GLU A 395 22.36 22.55 -29.97
N ILE A 396 21.05 22.30 -29.93
CA ILE A 396 20.12 23.02 -29.05
C ILE A 396 20.48 22.74 -27.57
N TYR A 397 20.72 21.48 -27.20
CA TYR A 397 21.11 21.14 -25.84
C TYR A 397 22.51 21.67 -25.47
N ASN A 398 23.47 21.63 -26.39
CA ASN A 398 24.78 22.28 -26.22
C ASN A 398 24.64 23.78 -25.96
N LEU A 399 23.76 24.47 -26.69
CA LEU A 399 23.47 25.88 -26.47
C LEU A 399 22.83 26.13 -25.11
N LEU A 400 21.86 25.30 -24.70
CA LEU A 400 21.24 25.41 -23.38
C LEU A 400 22.25 25.23 -22.24
N TRP A 401 23.18 24.29 -22.42
CA TRP A 401 24.28 24.07 -21.49
C TRP A 401 25.19 25.28 -21.39
N GLU A 402 25.83 25.69 -22.49
CA GLU A 402 26.86 26.72 -22.48
C GLU A 402 26.29 28.10 -22.14
N LYS A 403 25.07 28.40 -22.59
CA LYS A 403 24.47 29.74 -22.41
C LYS A 403 23.77 29.92 -21.07
N TYR A 404 23.17 28.88 -20.50
CA TYR A 404 22.31 29.01 -19.33
C TYR A 404 22.73 28.11 -18.16
N LEU A 405 22.74 26.78 -18.35
CA LEU A 405 22.93 25.85 -17.24
C LEU A 405 24.35 25.92 -16.64
N LYS A 406 25.39 25.94 -17.47
CA LYS A 406 26.79 26.04 -17.00
C LYS A 406 27.07 27.38 -16.29
N PRO A 407 26.58 28.54 -16.77
CA PRO A 407 26.59 29.78 -15.98
C PRO A 407 25.83 29.68 -14.66
N CYS A 408 24.61 29.12 -14.65
CA CYS A 408 23.86 28.93 -13.41
C CYS A 408 24.66 28.10 -12.39
N LEU A 409 25.27 27.00 -12.82
CA LEU A 409 26.06 26.13 -11.95
C LEU A 409 27.18 26.90 -11.25
N ARG A 410 27.96 27.68 -12.01
CA ARG A 410 29.03 28.54 -11.47
C ARG A 410 28.53 29.57 -10.47
N GLU A 411 27.35 30.12 -10.69
CA GLU A 411 26.77 31.13 -9.78
C GLU A 411 26.16 30.48 -8.53
N ILE A 412 25.65 29.24 -8.61
CA ILE A 412 25.24 28.47 -7.42
C ILE A 412 26.45 28.17 -6.54
N GLU A 413 27.57 27.73 -7.12
CA GLU A 413 28.83 27.46 -6.40
C GLU A 413 29.37 28.69 -5.66
N LYS A 414 29.13 29.90 -6.19
CA LYS A 414 29.49 31.17 -5.55
C LYS A 414 28.48 31.68 -4.52
N GLY A 415 27.32 31.03 -4.39
CA GLY A 415 26.23 31.48 -3.52
C GLY A 415 25.40 32.65 -4.08
N ASN A 416 25.55 32.99 -5.37
CA ASN A 416 24.86 34.11 -6.01
C ASN A 416 23.44 33.73 -6.47
N PHE A 417 22.60 33.32 -5.52
CA PHE A 417 21.32 32.67 -5.79
C PHE A 417 20.31 33.50 -6.60
N GLU A 418 20.34 34.83 -6.48
CA GLU A 418 19.42 35.66 -7.25
C GLU A 418 19.85 35.85 -8.70
N ARG A 419 21.17 35.83 -8.95
CA ARG A 419 21.69 35.78 -10.32
C ARG A 419 21.33 34.46 -11.01
N VAL A 420 21.32 33.35 -10.27
CA VAL A 420 20.88 32.05 -10.79
C VAL A 420 19.41 32.11 -11.20
N LYS A 421 18.55 32.74 -10.38
CA LYS A 421 17.12 32.92 -10.66
C LYS A 421 16.92 33.70 -11.96
N GLU A 422 17.64 34.81 -12.14
CA GLU A 422 17.58 35.61 -13.38
C GLU A 422 17.94 34.80 -14.62
N ILE A 423 19.05 34.05 -14.59
CA ILE A 423 19.50 33.23 -15.74
C ILE A 423 18.48 32.12 -16.01
N TYR A 424 17.91 31.53 -14.95
CA TYR A 424 16.89 30.50 -15.07
C TYR A 424 15.61 31.02 -15.73
N ILE A 425 15.11 32.18 -15.29
CA ILE A 425 13.95 32.85 -15.91
C ILE A 425 14.24 33.13 -17.39
N GLN A 426 15.42 33.67 -17.71
CA GLN A 426 15.81 33.96 -19.09
C GLN A 426 15.83 32.70 -19.97
N MET A 427 16.30 31.57 -19.44
CA MET A 427 16.29 30.29 -20.16
C MET A 427 14.85 29.82 -20.44
N VAL A 428 14.00 29.84 -19.43
CA VAL A 428 12.58 29.41 -19.53
C VAL A 428 11.82 30.31 -20.52
N GLU A 429 11.97 31.62 -20.43
CA GLU A 429 11.35 32.58 -21.36
C GLU A 429 11.86 32.46 -22.79
N TYR A 430 13.16 32.22 -22.98
CA TYR A 430 13.73 31.93 -24.29
C TYR A 430 13.11 30.67 -24.91
N LEU A 431 12.99 29.60 -24.12
CA LEU A 431 12.42 28.34 -24.58
C LEU A 431 10.91 28.43 -24.84
N LYS A 432 10.17 29.20 -24.02
CA LYS A 432 8.75 29.50 -24.28
C LYS A 432 8.58 30.12 -25.66
N LYS A 433 9.31 31.19 -25.97
CA LYS A 433 9.20 31.89 -27.27
C LYS A 433 9.48 31.01 -28.49
N LEU A 434 10.32 29.99 -28.34
CA LEU A 434 10.67 29.10 -29.45
C LEU A 434 9.70 27.93 -29.62
N TYR A 435 9.08 27.46 -28.53
CA TYR A 435 8.42 26.16 -28.50
C TYR A 435 6.99 26.17 -27.99
N LEU A 436 6.47 27.28 -27.50
CA LEU A 436 5.09 27.45 -27.04
C LEU A 436 4.48 28.68 -27.69
#